data_AF-E2S723-F1
#
_entry.id   AF-E2S723-F1
#
_cell.length_a   1.000
_cell.length_b   1.000
_cell.length_c   1.000
_cell.angle_alpha   90.00
_cell.angle_beta   90.00
_cell.angle_gamma   90.00
#
_symmetry.space_group_name_H-M   'P 1'
#
loop_
_entity.id
_entity.type
_entity.pdbx_description
1 polymer ?
#
loop_
_entity_poly.entity_id
_entity_poly.type
_entity_poly.pdbx_seq_one_letter_code
_entity_poly.pdbx_strand_id
1 'polypeptide(L)'
;MTVALRPPRPTTANLLPALFARSWLKEQRLSDDGFCDSLATIQLSPSLSMALVFPGKQTFRRLSHRGLADMDISTRRAWNHASHNLQRAALDSQGLRFWTRPAACELPSAARFGGLQVRSHGAPISSWIAHPETFTVLDKHMRRLLRSHSLTYLVPDSATLFAFAHLPDTYARQLAADAVARVPRHRTVLHPRPLVWSNGFPREL
;
A
#
# COMPACT_ATOMS: atom_id res chain seq x y z
N MET A 1 -22.68 26.95 -18.58
CA MET A 1 -21.29 27.32 -18.21
C MET A 1 -20.67 26.15 -17.46
N THR A 2 -19.80 25.38 -18.11
CA THR A 2 -19.15 24.21 -17.50
C THR A 2 -17.90 24.69 -16.78
N VAL A 3 -17.94 24.79 -15.45
CA VAL A 3 -16.75 25.12 -14.64
C VAL A 3 -15.75 23.98 -14.83
N ALA A 4 -14.72 24.21 -15.65
CA ALA A 4 -13.64 23.27 -15.81
C ALA A 4 -12.85 23.23 -14.49
N LEU A 5 -13.19 22.28 -13.60
CA LEU A 5 -12.42 22.03 -12.39
C LEU A 5 -10.97 21.75 -12.78
N ARG A 6 -10.07 22.67 -12.41
CA ARG A 6 -8.63 22.47 -12.57
C ARG A 6 -8.24 21.15 -11.92
N PRO A 7 -7.36 20.35 -12.54
CA PRO A 7 -6.89 19.13 -11.90
C PRO A 7 -6.28 19.49 -10.54
N PRO A 8 -6.58 18.72 -9.49
CA PRO A 8 -5.98 18.93 -8.17
C PRO A 8 -4.46 18.94 -8.26
N ARG A 9 -3.84 19.96 -7.66
CA ARG A 9 -2.39 20.08 -7.52
C ARG A 9 -1.92 19.32 -6.28
N PRO A 10 -0.69 18.78 -6.27
CA PRO A 10 -0.15 18.17 -5.07
C PRO A 10 0.01 19.24 -3.97
N THR A 11 -0.41 18.90 -2.75
CA THR A 11 -0.21 19.69 -1.54
C THR A 11 0.13 18.75 -0.40
N THR A 12 0.79 19.23 0.65
CA THR A 12 1.18 18.38 1.78
C THR A 12 -0.02 17.69 2.45
N ALA A 13 -1.21 18.29 2.38
CA ALA A 13 -2.45 17.75 2.95
C ALA A 13 -3.15 16.69 2.08
N ASN A 14 -2.77 16.52 0.81
CA ASN A 14 -3.40 15.55 -0.09
C ASN A 14 -2.48 14.44 -0.59
N LEU A 15 -1.24 14.39 -0.09
CA LEU A 15 -0.33 13.27 -0.36
C LEU A 15 -0.78 12.01 0.37
N LEU A 16 -0.65 10.87 -0.29
CA LEU A 16 -0.83 9.53 0.29
C LEU A 16 0.39 8.66 -0.05
N PRO A 17 0.76 7.72 0.84
CA PRO A 17 1.81 6.77 0.57
C PRO A 17 1.21 5.64 -0.25
N ALA A 18 1.84 5.26 -1.35
CA ALA A 18 1.41 4.12 -2.15
C ALA A 18 2.53 3.10 -2.19
N LEU A 19 2.16 1.83 -2.06
CA LEU A 19 3.09 0.72 -2.18
C LEU A 19 3.37 0.42 -3.66
N PHE A 20 4.64 0.22 -3.99
CA PHE A 20 5.14 -0.01 -5.33
C PHE A 20 6.08 -1.21 -5.37
N ALA A 21 5.96 -2.02 -6.42
CA ALA A 21 6.99 -2.99 -6.75
C ALA A 21 8.22 -2.25 -7.29
N ARG A 22 9.41 -2.60 -6.80
CA ARG A 22 10.66 -1.99 -7.30
C ARG A 22 10.91 -2.29 -8.77
N SER A 23 10.45 -3.44 -9.27
CA SER A 23 10.54 -3.79 -10.70
C SER A 23 9.81 -2.81 -11.63
N TRP A 24 8.87 -2.02 -11.10
CA TRP A 24 8.19 -0.98 -11.88
C TRP A 24 8.98 0.32 -11.98
N LEU A 25 9.91 0.54 -11.05
CA LEU A 25 10.84 1.65 -11.11
C LEU A 25 11.89 1.25 -12.14
N LYS A 26 11.77 1.76 -13.37
CA LYS A 26 12.82 1.58 -14.39
C LYS A 26 14.15 2.00 -13.75
N GLU A 27 15.18 1.18 -13.91
CA GLU A 27 16.56 1.56 -13.58
C GLU A 27 16.89 2.82 -14.40
N GLN A 28 16.78 3.99 -13.77
CA GLN A 28 17.20 5.23 -14.39
C GLN A 28 18.70 5.37 -14.16
N ARG A 29 19.41 5.63 -15.25
CA ARG A 29 20.83 5.94 -15.26
C ARG A 29 21.06 7.11 -14.30
N LEU A 30 22.15 7.04 -13.52
CA LEU A 30 22.61 8.08 -12.59
C LEU A 30 23.17 9.31 -13.34
N SER A 31 22.52 9.74 -14.42
CA SER A 31 22.77 11.06 -15.01
C SER A 31 21.82 12.06 -14.38
N ASP A 32 22.31 13.25 -14.04
CA ASP A 32 21.48 14.34 -13.50
C ASP A 32 20.35 14.75 -14.46
N ASP A 33 20.54 14.50 -15.75
CA ASP A 33 19.54 14.70 -16.81
C ASP A 33 18.32 13.80 -16.59
N GLY A 34 17.27 14.35 -15.99
CA GLY A 34 15.97 13.71 -15.79
C GLY A 34 15.73 13.15 -14.39
N PHE A 35 16.70 13.20 -13.46
CA PHE A 35 16.49 12.73 -12.08
C PHE A 35 15.33 13.47 -11.39
N CYS A 36 15.22 14.80 -11.59
CA CYS A 36 14.14 15.58 -11.01
C CYS A 36 12.75 15.13 -11.48
N ASP A 37 12.62 14.56 -12.69
CA ASP A 37 11.34 14.06 -13.19
C ASP A 37 11.06 12.61 -12.76
N SER A 38 12.00 11.96 -12.07
CA SER A 38 11.84 10.63 -11.50
C SER A 38 10.89 10.64 -10.30
N LEU A 39 10.32 9.47 -9.99
CA LEU A 39 9.35 9.31 -8.91
C LEU A 39 10.02 9.49 -7.55
N ALA A 40 9.40 10.29 -6.68
CA ALA A 40 9.81 10.41 -5.30
C ALA A 40 9.50 9.11 -4.54
N THR A 41 10.54 8.33 -4.26
CA THR A 41 10.40 7.00 -3.64
C THR A 41 11.25 6.82 -2.40
N ILE A 42 10.82 5.90 -1.53
CA ILE A 42 11.59 5.42 -0.38
C ILE A 42 11.55 3.90 -0.41
N GLN A 43 12.72 3.26 -0.30
CA GLN A 43 12.81 1.81 -0.27
C GLN A 43 12.25 1.27 1.06
N LEU A 44 11.40 0.25 0.99
CA LEU A 44 10.80 -0.42 2.15
C LEU A 44 11.41 -1.80 2.39
N SER A 45 11.70 -2.53 1.31
CA SER A 45 12.31 -3.86 1.31
C SER A 45 13.15 -4.04 0.03
N PRO A 46 13.82 -5.20 -0.19
CA PRO A 46 14.55 -5.45 -1.43
C PRO A 46 13.69 -5.33 -2.70
N SER A 47 12.39 -5.66 -2.61
CA SER A 47 11.49 -5.67 -3.77
C SER A 47 10.32 -4.67 -3.68
N LEU A 48 10.14 -3.97 -2.56
CA LEU A 48 9.09 -2.98 -2.37
C LEU A 48 9.66 -1.58 -2.08
N SER A 49 8.98 -0.59 -2.64
CA SER A 49 9.20 0.83 -2.35
C SER A 49 7.87 1.51 -2.05
N MET A 50 7.92 2.62 -1.33
CA MET A 50 6.85 3.59 -1.25
C MET A 50 7.06 4.65 -2.33
N ALA A 51 6.00 5.08 -2.99
CA ALA A 51 5.97 6.31 -3.78
C ALA A 51 4.86 7.24 -3.27
N LEU A 52 5.08 8.54 -3.43
CA LEU A 52 4.08 9.53 -3.07
C LEU A 52 3.07 9.70 -4.21
N VAL A 53 1.79 9.68 -3.84
CA VAL A 53 0.69 9.91 -4.77
C VAL A 53 -0.27 10.98 -4.25
N PHE A 54 -1.03 11.60 -5.14
CA PHE A 54 -2.07 12.56 -4.80
C PHE A 54 -3.31 12.34 -5.69
N PRO A 55 -4.51 12.76 -5.24
CA PRO A 55 -5.73 12.63 -6.05
C PRO A 55 -5.57 13.26 -7.42
N GLY A 56 -5.98 12.56 -8.48
CA GLY A 56 -6.18 13.13 -9.81
C GLY A 56 -7.67 13.14 -10.18
N LYS A 57 -8.00 13.48 -11.44
CA LYS A 57 -9.40 13.56 -11.90
C LYS A 57 -10.14 12.21 -11.87
N GLN A 58 -9.42 11.11 -12.13
CA GLN A 58 -9.99 9.75 -12.20
C GLN A 58 -9.15 8.74 -11.40
N THR A 59 -7.84 8.95 -11.34
CA THR A 59 -6.88 8.07 -10.66
C THR A 59 -5.87 8.90 -9.87
N PHE A 60 -5.22 8.26 -8.91
CA PHE A 60 -4.09 8.85 -8.20
C PHE A 60 -2.93 9.13 -9.17
N ARG A 61 -2.32 10.31 -9.03
CA ARG A 61 -1.13 10.73 -9.77
C ARG A 61 0.10 10.56 -8.91
N ARG A 62 1.22 10.20 -9.53
CA ARG A 62 2.49 9.99 -8.84
C ARG A 62 3.24 11.32 -8.76
N LEU A 63 3.93 11.55 -7.64
CA LEU A 63 4.71 12.76 -7.42
C LEU A 63 6.19 12.51 -7.80
N SER A 64 6.76 13.41 -8.59
CA SER A 64 8.18 13.40 -8.93
C SER A 64 9.01 14.16 -7.89
N HIS A 65 10.34 14.01 -7.95
CA HIS A 65 11.26 14.81 -7.14
C HIS A 65 11.13 16.32 -7.40
N ARG A 66 10.88 16.73 -8.65
CA ARG A 66 10.58 18.13 -9.02
C ARG A 66 9.30 18.61 -8.34
N GLY A 67 8.25 17.80 -8.36
CA GLY A 67 6.99 18.15 -7.69
C GLY A 67 7.14 18.31 -6.18
N LEU A 68 8.07 17.59 -5.55
CA LEU A 68 8.42 17.80 -4.14
C LEU A 68 9.22 19.09 -3.92
N ALA A 69 10.18 19.37 -4.81
CA ALA A 69 10.97 20.60 -4.76
C ALA A 69 10.08 21.85 -4.93
N ASP A 70 9.10 21.81 -5.84
CA ASP A 70 8.10 22.86 -6.03
C ASP A 70 7.22 23.09 -4.78
N MET A 71 7.11 22.08 -3.92
CA MET A 71 6.40 22.14 -2.64
C MET A 71 7.32 22.51 -1.45
N ASP A 72 8.60 22.74 -1.70
CA ASP A 72 9.64 23.03 -0.70
C ASP A 72 9.67 22.01 0.46
N ILE A 73 9.55 20.72 0.13
CA ILE A 73 9.52 19.65 1.13
C ILE A 73 10.35 18.42 0.74
N SER A 74 11.15 17.93 1.69
CA SER A 74 11.90 16.68 1.52
C SER A 74 10.98 15.46 1.38
N THR A 75 11.43 14.42 0.66
CA THR A 75 10.71 13.14 0.52
C THR A 75 10.34 12.52 1.87
N ARG A 76 11.24 12.60 2.87
CA ARG A 76 10.98 12.05 4.21
C ARG A 76 9.85 12.78 4.94
N ARG A 77 9.85 14.12 4.92
CA ARG A 77 8.76 14.90 5.52
C ARG A 77 7.44 14.66 4.79
N ALA A 78 7.46 14.60 3.46
CA ALA A 78 6.28 14.29 2.66
C ALA A 78 5.74 12.88 2.96
N TRP A 79 6.60 11.88 3.17
CA TRP A 79 6.20 10.53 3.57
C TRP A 79 5.51 10.50 4.94
N ASN A 80 6.02 11.27 5.91
CA ASN A 80 5.37 11.42 7.22
C ASN A 80 4.00 12.11 7.08
N HIS A 81 3.89 13.21 6.33
CA HIS A 81 2.58 13.85 6.10
C HIS A 81 1.59 12.91 5.42
N ALA A 82 2.07 12.14 4.44
CA ALA A 82 1.26 11.15 3.75
C ALA A 82 0.69 10.09 4.71
N SER A 83 1.46 9.66 5.73
CA SER A 83 0.98 8.72 6.75
C SER A 83 -0.18 9.32 7.57
N HIS A 84 -0.08 10.59 7.98
CA HIS A 84 -1.13 11.28 8.72
C HIS A 84 -2.37 11.51 7.85
N ASN A 85 -2.19 11.88 6.57
CA ASN A 85 -3.28 12.05 5.62
C ASN A 85 -4.01 10.73 5.37
N LEU A 86 -3.28 9.62 5.27
CA LEU A 86 -3.87 8.28 5.12
C LEU A 86 -4.76 7.93 6.32
N GLN A 87 -4.27 8.17 7.54
CA GLN A 87 -5.07 7.95 8.75
C GLN A 87 -6.31 8.83 8.76
N ARG A 88 -6.17 10.13 8.46
CA ARG A 88 -7.29 11.07 8.37
C ARG A 88 -8.32 10.65 7.31
N ALA A 89 -7.88 10.17 6.15
CA ALA A 89 -8.76 9.72 5.08
C ALA A 89 -9.57 8.47 5.45
N ALA A 90 -9.11 7.68 6.42
CA ALA A 90 -9.79 6.47 6.88
C ALA A 90 -10.60 6.68 8.17
N LEU A 91 -10.65 7.91 8.70
CA LEU A 91 -11.48 8.21 9.86
C LEU A 91 -12.97 8.21 9.49
N ASP A 92 -13.78 7.69 10.41
CA ASP A 92 -15.22 7.89 10.48
C ASP A 92 -15.58 8.55 11.83
N SER A 93 -16.87 8.62 12.16
CA SER A 93 -17.34 9.16 13.44
C SER A 93 -16.93 8.36 14.69
N GLN A 94 -16.38 7.15 14.52
CA GLN A 94 -15.96 6.21 15.57
C GLN A 94 -14.45 5.95 15.58
N GLY A 95 -13.68 6.53 14.64
CA GLY A 95 -12.24 6.38 14.54
C GLY A 95 -11.80 5.74 13.21
N LEU A 96 -10.74 4.94 13.23
CA LEU A 96 -10.22 4.31 12.01
C LEU A 96 -11.09 3.13 11.57
N ARG A 97 -11.59 3.16 10.34
CA ARG A 97 -12.45 2.11 9.78
C ARG A 97 -11.70 1.17 8.83
N PHE A 98 -11.72 -0.12 9.16
CA PHE A 98 -11.33 -1.21 8.26
C PHE A 98 -12.52 -2.13 8.02
N TRP A 99 -12.78 -2.49 6.77
CA TRP A 99 -13.74 -3.52 6.43
C TRP A 99 -13.04 -4.85 6.29
N THR A 100 -13.57 -5.85 6.98
CA THR A 100 -13.04 -7.21 6.95
C THR A 100 -14.12 -8.18 6.52
N ARG A 101 -13.73 -9.20 5.75
CA ARG A 101 -14.56 -10.36 5.46
C ARG A 101 -13.69 -11.62 5.41
N PRO A 102 -14.25 -12.83 5.50
CA PRO A 102 -13.48 -14.06 5.35
C PRO A 102 -12.67 -14.07 4.05
N ALA A 103 -11.38 -14.45 4.11
CA ALA A 103 -10.52 -14.53 2.93
C ALA A 103 -11.08 -15.51 1.87
N ALA A 104 -11.74 -16.58 2.34
CA ALA A 104 -12.37 -17.60 1.50
C ALA A 104 -13.39 -17.06 0.48
N CYS A 105 -13.98 -15.88 0.72
CA CYS A 105 -14.92 -15.26 -0.21
C CYS A 105 -14.29 -14.91 -1.57
N GLU A 106 -13.01 -14.54 -1.58
CA GLU A 106 -12.26 -14.23 -2.83
C GLU A 106 -11.18 -15.27 -3.13
N LEU A 107 -10.69 -15.94 -2.09
CA LEU A 107 -9.62 -16.93 -2.16
C LEU A 107 -10.10 -18.26 -1.54
N PRO A 108 -10.89 -19.08 -2.25
CA PRO A 108 -11.44 -20.33 -1.72
C PRO A 108 -10.39 -21.30 -1.18
N SER A 109 -9.17 -21.31 -1.73
CA SER A 109 -8.05 -22.12 -1.24
C SER A 109 -7.62 -21.76 0.20
N ALA A 110 -8.02 -20.58 0.69
CA ALA A 110 -7.80 -20.14 2.05
C ALA A 110 -8.80 -20.70 3.07
N ALA A 111 -9.89 -21.37 2.65
CA ALA A 111 -10.95 -21.81 3.56
C ALA A 111 -10.44 -22.63 4.75
N ARG A 112 -9.43 -23.49 4.53
CA ARG A 112 -8.81 -24.31 5.59
C ARG A 112 -7.97 -23.53 6.60
N PHE A 113 -7.48 -22.36 6.24
CA PHE A 113 -6.60 -21.53 7.08
C PHE A 113 -7.34 -20.37 7.73
N GLY A 114 -8.59 -20.13 7.33
CA GLY A 114 -9.33 -18.95 7.71
C GLY A 114 -8.70 -17.70 7.12
N GLY A 115 -8.53 -16.66 7.95
CA GLY A 115 -7.97 -15.38 7.53
C GLY A 115 -9.02 -14.39 7.04
N LEU A 116 -8.57 -13.15 6.88
CA LEU A 116 -9.42 -12.01 6.55
C LEU A 116 -8.90 -11.32 5.30
N GLN A 117 -9.82 -10.98 4.41
CA GLN A 117 -9.58 -9.92 3.44
C GLN A 117 -9.90 -8.58 4.09
N VAL A 118 -9.01 -7.61 3.91
CA VAL A 118 -9.09 -6.28 4.52
C VAL A 118 -9.20 -5.23 3.42
N ARG A 119 -10.06 -4.24 3.65
CA ARG A 119 -10.15 -3.01 2.86
C ARG A 119 -10.15 -1.80 3.79
N SER A 120 -9.58 -0.70 3.32
CA SER A 120 -9.60 0.59 4.02
C SER A 120 -10.59 1.55 3.41
N HIS A 121 -11.10 2.45 4.24
CA HIS A 121 -11.83 3.63 3.79
C HIS A 121 -10.86 4.70 3.25
N GLY A 122 -11.30 5.51 2.28
CA GLY A 122 -10.57 6.69 1.78
C GLY A 122 -9.33 6.44 0.89
N ALA A 123 -8.68 5.29 0.98
CA ALA A 123 -7.47 4.97 0.21
C ALA A 123 -7.34 3.46 -0.07
N PRO A 124 -6.52 3.04 -1.05
CA PRO A 124 -6.18 1.62 -1.26
C PRO A 124 -5.50 1.01 -0.04
N ILE A 125 -5.84 -0.24 0.29
CA ILE A 125 -5.35 -0.91 1.52
C ILE A 125 -3.84 -1.11 1.51
N SER A 126 -3.20 -1.28 0.35
CA SER A 126 -1.74 -1.41 0.27
C SER A 126 -1.00 -0.15 0.73
N SER A 127 -1.66 1.02 0.74
CA SER A 127 -1.12 2.27 1.28
C SER A 127 -0.74 2.15 2.76
N TRP A 128 -1.50 1.35 3.51
CA TRP A 128 -1.28 1.14 4.94
C TRP A 128 0.03 0.43 5.24
N ILE A 129 0.54 -0.37 4.32
CA ILE A 129 1.81 -1.08 4.49
C ILE A 129 3.01 -0.32 3.87
N ALA A 130 2.77 0.86 3.31
CA ALA A 130 3.79 1.70 2.71
C ALA A 130 4.44 2.70 3.68
N HIS A 131 4.05 2.69 4.96
CA HIS A 131 4.64 3.53 6.02
C HIS A 131 4.68 2.76 7.35
N PRO A 132 5.76 2.88 8.17
CA PRO A 132 5.91 2.08 9.38
C PRO A 132 4.83 2.30 10.44
N GLU A 133 4.42 3.55 10.65
CA GLU A 133 3.34 3.86 11.60
C GLU A 133 1.99 3.29 11.16
N THR A 134 1.61 3.46 9.90
CA THR A 134 0.31 2.96 9.39
C THR A 134 0.31 1.44 9.36
N PHE A 135 1.43 0.81 9.02
CA PHE A 135 1.51 -0.65 9.01
C PHE A 135 1.41 -1.18 10.44
N THR A 136 2.04 -0.52 11.41
CA THR A 136 1.92 -0.87 12.83
C THR A 136 0.48 -0.75 13.34
N VAL A 137 -0.27 0.28 12.93
CA VAL A 137 -1.69 0.43 13.28
C VAL A 137 -2.52 -0.73 12.70
N LEU A 138 -2.34 -1.03 11.41
CA LEU A 138 -3.02 -2.11 10.73
C LEU A 138 -2.66 -3.48 11.35
N ASP A 139 -1.39 -3.75 11.60
CA ASP A 139 -0.90 -5.01 12.15
C ASP A 139 -1.43 -5.23 13.58
N LYS A 140 -1.36 -4.21 14.46
CA LYS A 140 -1.98 -4.28 15.79
C LYS A 140 -3.48 -4.55 15.73
N HIS A 141 -4.20 -3.97 14.76
CA HIS A 141 -5.62 -4.24 14.59
C HIS A 141 -5.88 -5.67 14.12
N MET A 142 -5.14 -6.16 13.12
CA MET A 142 -5.29 -7.53 12.61
C MET A 142 -4.91 -8.58 13.65
N ARG A 143 -3.88 -8.35 14.47
CA ARG A 143 -3.49 -9.25 15.56
C ARG A 143 -4.61 -9.45 16.58
N ARG A 144 -5.34 -8.37 16.88
CA ARG A 144 -6.52 -8.43 17.76
C ARG A 144 -7.67 -9.21 17.13
N LEU A 145 -7.97 -8.98 15.84
CA LEU A 145 -9.06 -9.67 15.15
C LEU A 145 -8.78 -11.16 14.95
N LEU A 146 -7.57 -11.51 14.52
CA LEU A 146 -7.14 -12.88 14.26
C LEU A 146 -6.62 -13.61 15.50
N ARG A 147 -6.54 -12.91 16.64
CA ARG A 147 -6.03 -13.42 17.93
C ARG A 147 -4.67 -14.12 17.81
N SER A 148 -3.77 -13.53 17.02
CA SER A 148 -2.44 -14.10 16.74
C SER A 148 -1.35 -13.03 16.80
N HIS A 149 -0.17 -13.43 17.29
CA HIS A 149 1.05 -12.61 17.28
C HIS A 149 1.92 -12.85 16.03
N SER A 150 1.56 -13.78 15.16
CA SER A 150 2.27 -14.01 13.91
C SER A 150 1.26 -13.94 12.78
N LEU A 151 1.45 -12.94 11.93
CA LEU A 151 0.58 -12.65 10.80
C LEU A 151 1.36 -12.69 9.50
N THR A 152 0.72 -13.28 8.49
CA THR A 152 1.20 -13.30 7.11
C THR A 152 0.23 -12.51 6.25
N TYR A 153 0.76 -11.60 5.45
CA TYR A 153 0.02 -10.70 4.58
C TYR A 153 0.23 -11.08 3.12
N LEU A 154 -0.85 -11.11 2.34
CA LEU A 154 -0.78 -11.26 0.88
C LEU A 154 -1.30 -9.97 0.23
N VAL A 155 -0.53 -9.41 -0.70
CA VAL A 155 -0.82 -8.11 -1.32
C VAL A 155 -0.77 -8.23 -2.85
N PRO A 156 -1.74 -8.92 -3.46
CA PRO A 156 -1.69 -9.21 -4.88
C PRO A 156 -1.88 -7.96 -5.75
N ASP A 157 -2.65 -6.96 -5.29
CA ASP A 157 -2.84 -5.66 -5.93
C ASP A 157 -2.94 -4.53 -4.89
N SER A 158 -3.12 -3.28 -5.33
CA SER A 158 -3.20 -2.13 -4.41
C SER A 158 -4.46 -2.09 -3.53
N ALA A 159 -5.55 -2.71 -3.99
CA ALA A 159 -6.86 -2.65 -3.37
C ALA A 159 -7.18 -3.88 -2.50
N THR A 160 -6.32 -4.90 -2.53
CA THR A 160 -6.54 -6.20 -1.93
C THR A 160 -5.42 -6.54 -0.96
N LEU A 161 -5.80 -6.78 0.29
CA LEU A 161 -4.92 -7.31 1.33
C LEU A 161 -5.61 -8.51 1.97
N PHE A 162 -4.88 -9.61 2.10
CA PHE A 162 -5.29 -10.73 2.94
C PHE A 162 -4.35 -10.83 4.14
N ALA A 163 -4.90 -11.17 5.31
CA ALA A 163 -4.17 -11.41 6.54
C ALA A 163 -4.51 -12.78 7.11
N PHE A 164 -3.50 -13.57 7.45
CA PHE A 164 -3.62 -14.92 7.98
C PHE A 164 -2.88 -15.04 9.30
N ALA A 165 -3.46 -15.76 10.26
CA ALA A 165 -2.77 -16.15 11.48
C ALA A 165 -1.91 -17.39 11.23
N HIS A 166 -0.64 -17.35 11.62
CA HIS A 166 0.25 -18.52 11.70
C HIS A 166 0.19 -19.43 10.47
N LEU A 167 0.47 -18.88 9.30
CA LEU A 167 0.44 -19.61 8.04
C LEU A 167 1.85 -20.16 7.72
N PRO A 168 2.04 -21.49 7.56
CA PRO A 168 3.32 -22.05 7.18
C PRO A 168 3.81 -21.51 5.82
N ASP A 169 5.11 -21.29 5.67
CA ASP A 169 5.70 -20.60 4.51
C ASP A 169 5.34 -21.24 3.16
N THR A 170 5.31 -22.57 3.10
CA THR A 170 4.93 -23.31 1.89
C THR A 170 3.50 -22.99 1.46
N TYR A 171 2.57 -22.94 2.41
CA TYR A 171 1.17 -22.59 2.16
C TYR A 171 0.98 -21.11 1.91
N ALA A 172 1.75 -20.25 2.59
CA ALA A 172 1.75 -18.82 2.34
C ALA A 172 2.10 -18.52 0.88
N ARG A 173 3.17 -19.15 0.36
CA ARG A 173 3.59 -18.99 -1.03
C ARG A 173 2.53 -19.51 -2.02
N GLN A 174 1.89 -20.63 -1.72
CA GLN A 174 0.79 -21.15 -2.56
C GLN A 174 -0.40 -20.20 -2.59
N LEU A 175 -0.88 -19.74 -1.43
CA LEU A 175 -1.99 -18.77 -1.37
C LEU A 175 -1.63 -17.44 -2.04
N ALA A 176 -0.37 -17.00 -1.96
CA ALA A 176 0.10 -15.80 -2.65
C ALA A 176 0.00 -15.95 -4.17
N ALA A 177 0.44 -17.08 -4.71
CA ALA A 177 0.32 -17.38 -6.14
C ALA A 177 -1.15 -17.44 -6.58
N ASP A 178 -2.01 -18.10 -5.80
CA ASP A 178 -3.46 -18.16 -6.07
C ASP A 178 -4.09 -16.77 -6.05
N ALA A 179 -3.72 -15.93 -5.08
CA ALA A 179 -4.22 -14.56 -4.96
C ALA A 179 -3.80 -13.70 -6.15
N VAL A 180 -2.56 -13.85 -6.62
CA VAL A 180 -2.05 -13.18 -7.83
C VAL A 180 -2.79 -13.64 -9.08
N ALA A 181 -3.02 -14.94 -9.24
CA ALA A 181 -3.73 -15.50 -10.39
C ALA A 181 -5.18 -14.99 -10.49
N ARG A 182 -5.77 -14.56 -9.37
CA ARG A 182 -7.12 -13.99 -9.28
C ARG A 182 -7.18 -12.48 -9.48
N VAL A 183 -6.05 -11.79 -9.61
CA VAL A 183 -6.04 -10.35 -9.88
C VAL A 183 -6.73 -10.08 -11.23
N PRO A 184 -7.75 -9.21 -11.27
CA PRO A 184 -8.39 -8.85 -12.53
C PRO A 184 -7.37 -8.29 -13.54
N ARG A 185 -7.50 -8.64 -14.83
CA ARG A 185 -6.55 -8.25 -15.88
C ARG A 185 -6.31 -6.73 -16.01
N HIS A 186 -7.27 -5.90 -15.59
CA HIS A 186 -7.15 -4.45 -15.62
C HIS A 186 -6.39 -3.86 -14.42
N ARG A 187 -6.02 -4.69 -13.44
CA ARG A 187 -5.23 -4.29 -12.26
C ARG A 187 -3.81 -4.82 -12.38
N THR A 188 -2.88 -4.06 -11.82
CA THR A 188 -1.46 -4.43 -11.81
C THR A 188 -1.15 -5.29 -10.59
N VAL A 189 -0.50 -6.42 -10.83
CA VAL A 189 0.01 -7.31 -9.77
C VAL A 189 1.11 -6.60 -9.01
N LEU A 190 0.87 -6.28 -7.74
CA LEU A 190 1.79 -5.50 -6.92
C LEU A 190 2.92 -6.38 -6.40
N HIS A 191 2.61 -7.44 -5.65
CA HIS A 191 3.65 -8.29 -5.08
C HIS A 191 3.22 -9.75 -5.00
N PRO A 192 4.05 -10.69 -5.49
CA PRO A 192 3.66 -12.10 -5.55
C PRO A 192 4.08 -12.93 -4.34
N ARG A 193 4.84 -12.39 -3.39
CA ARG A 193 5.28 -13.16 -2.21
C ARG A 193 4.52 -12.74 -0.95
N PRO A 194 4.38 -13.66 0.01
CA PRO A 194 3.87 -13.30 1.33
C PRO A 194 4.78 -12.28 2.02
N LEU A 195 4.16 -11.41 2.79
CA LEU A 195 4.83 -10.38 3.59
C LEU A 195 4.55 -10.63 5.07
N VAL A 196 5.51 -10.27 5.91
CA VAL A 196 5.34 -10.16 7.36
C VAL A 196 5.66 -8.75 7.81
N TRP A 197 5.05 -8.36 8.93
CA TRP A 197 5.44 -7.13 9.60
C TRP A 197 6.79 -7.34 10.31
N SER A 198 7.76 -6.47 10.05
CA SER A 198 9.09 -6.49 10.67
C SER A 198 9.55 -5.07 10.98
N ASN A 199 9.52 -4.66 12.24
CA ASN A 199 9.91 -3.32 12.70
C ASN A 199 9.19 -2.17 11.96
N GLY A 200 7.91 -2.35 11.67
CA GLY A 200 7.12 -1.39 10.89
C GLY A 200 7.16 -1.60 9.38
N PHE A 201 8.10 -2.38 8.86
CA PHE A 201 8.27 -2.56 7.41
C PHE A 201 7.74 -3.90 6.90
N PRO A 202 7.27 -3.96 5.65
CA PRO A 202 6.99 -5.23 4.99
C PRO A 202 8.30 -5.98 4.71
N ARG A 203 8.37 -7.23 5.13
CA ARG A 203 9.47 -8.16 4.82
C ARG A 203 8.93 -9.39 4.12
N GLU A 204 9.57 -9.80 3.04
CA GLU A 204 9.21 -10.98 2.26
C GLU A 204 9.56 -12.28 3.00
N LEU A 205 8.72 -13.31 2.83
CA LEU A 205 8.98 -14.71 3.23
C LEU A 205 9.55 -15.54 2.06
#